data_AF-A0A7Y6Y9N5-F1
#
_entry.id   AF-A0A7Y6Y9N5-F1
#
_cell.length_a   1.000
_cell.length_b   1.000
_cell.length_c   1.000
_cell.angle_alpha   90.00
_cell.angle_beta   90.00
_cell.angle_gamma   90.00
#
_symmetry.space_group_name_H-M   'P 1'
#
loop_
_entity.id
_entity.type
_entity.pdbx_description
1 polymer ?
#
loop_
_entity_poly.entity_id
_entity_poly.type
_entity_poly.pdbx_seq_one_letter_code
_entity_poly.pdbx_strand_id
1 'polypeptide(L)'
;MDTLVDSIQLRPDFARVSNEISRALYSYLQKYLPSLQSQRKFAALVQFLDQRYGDEFTPSAICDRDIFDFWVCFGVDARIQANTVGITEKPTVDAKTYDGVLRDFVNLARAIELGLTKRNMQFSVAVGSYEEGGVNLETLELSQQDWFGDELPSHYLNSLDEEPLSRLKLLGQHEKDQLRPLIEAADTAQRWSRSLLRSYCFGQVQRRLTQALRRKVGDVELLRICDVSHGDGYSEILSRLLKVADKLDTTEKACLYALHSAGEVEVNDVEGGDYAIKIRELHKAYRSINRTGFEPDPEKEPERIEAFREAPQPLAILSRTLNRWLDFNRDLSAEVYQQDAEIFRAQFIRLYVGVDYEKLA
;
A
#
# COMPACT_ATOMS: atom_id res chain seq x y z
N MET A 1 44.26 13.84 60.25
CA MET A 1 44.23 14.53 58.94
C MET A 1 44.83 13.57 57.93
N ASP A 2 44.27 12.38 57.69
CA ASP A 2 42.92 12.04 57.24
C ASP A 2 42.40 12.90 56.10
N THR A 3 42.03 12.18 55.03
CA THR A 3 41.32 12.56 53.81
C THR A 3 42.12 13.31 52.74
N LEU A 4 42.71 12.55 51.83
CA LEU A 4 42.23 12.50 50.44
C LEU A 4 42.88 11.29 49.74
N VAL A 5 42.52 10.12 50.24
CA VAL A 5 42.30 8.95 49.39
C VAL A 5 41.17 9.36 48.44
N ASP A 6 41.51 9.58 47.18
CA ASP A 6 40.76 9.06 46.04
C ASP A 6 41.43 9.59 44.78
N SER A 7 42.33 8.76 44.27
CA SER A 7 42.59 8.67 42.84
C SER A 7 41.23 8.49 42.16
N ILE A 8 40.68 9.60 41.71
CA ILE A 8 39.39 9.68 41.05
C ILE A 8 39.37 8.69 39.88
N GLN A 9 38.75 7.53 40.14
CA GLN A 9 38.40 6.48 39.19
C GLN A 9 37.29 6.95 38.22
N LEU A 10 37.33 8.18 37.70
CA LEU A 10 36.25 8.74 36.85
C LEU A 10 36.34 8.31 35.37
N ARG A 11 37.41 7.63 34.93
CA ARG A 11 37.59 7.32 33.51
C ARG A 11 36.73 6.17 32.95
N PRO A 12 36.52 5.03 33.65
CA PRO A 12 35.67 3.96 33.11
C PRO A 12 34.18 4.29 33.16
N ASP A 13 33.74 5.06 34.17
CA ASP A 13 32.33 5.45 34.29
C ASP A 13 31.91 6.51 33.27
N PHE A 14 32.78 7.46 32.90
CA PHE A 14 32.43 8.46 31.87
C PHE A 14 32.28 7.82 30.48
N ALA A 15 33.14 6.86 30.15
CA ALA A 15 33.04 6.10 28.90
C ALA A 15 31.81 5.17 28.89
N ARG A 16 31.46 4.56 30.03
CA ARG A 16 30.25 3.74 30.18
C ARG A 16 28.99 4.59 30.07
N VAL A 17 28.90 5.69 30.81
CA VAL A 17 27.76 6.63 30.77
C VAL A 17 27.63 7.28 29.39
N SER A 18 28.73 7.66 28.75
CA SER A 18 28.71 8.17 27.37
C SER A 18 28.22 7.11 26.37
N ASN A 19 28.62 5.85 26.53
CA ASN A 19 28.11 4.75 25.71
C ASN A 19 26.65 4.41 25.99
N GLU A 20 26.20 4.51 27.25
CA GLU A 20 24.79 4.31 27.63
C GLU A 20 23.91 5.45 27.11
N ILE A 21 24.36 6.70 27.22
CA ILE A 21 23.69 7.87 26.62
C ILE A 21 23.69 7.74 25.11
N SER A 22 24.80 7.33 24.48
CA SER A 22 24.86 7.12 23.04
C SER A 22 23.90 6.00 22.62
N ARG A 23 23.82 4.89 23.36
CA ARG A 23 22.86 3.80 23.08
C ARG A 23 21.42 4.21 23.32
N ALA A 24 21.14 4.96 24.37
CA ALA A 24 19.80 5.48 24.65
C ALA A 24 19.39 6.51 23.60
N LEU A 25 20.31 7.38 23.18
CA LEU A 25 20.13 8.33 22.09
C LEU A 25 19.96 7.60 20.76
N TYR A 26 20.77 6.59 20.43
CA TYR A 26 20.58 5.79 19.22
C TYR A 26 19.28 5.00 19.26
N SER A 27 18.87 4.45 20.41
CA SER A 27 17.57 3.77 20.56
C SER A 27 16.41 4.75 20.40
N TYR A 28 16.56 5.97 20.92
CA TYR A 28 15.60 7.06 20.75
C TYR A 28 15.55 7.56 19.29
N LEU A 29 16.69 7.87 18.69
CA LEU A 29 16.80 8.30 17.29
C LEU A 29 16.38 7.17 16.33
N GLN A 30 16.67 5.91 16.62
CA GLN A 30 16.18 4.78 15.82
C GLN A 30 14.66 4.62 15.94
N LYS A 31 14.08 5.01 17.09
CA LYS A 31 12.64 4.97 17.31
C LYS A 31 11.90 6.16 16.68
N TYR A 32 12.54 7.32 16.55
CA TYR A 32 11.87 8.58 16.19
C TYR A 32 12.43 9.29 14.95
N LEU A 33 13.63 8.92 14.47
CA LEU A 33 14.26 9.46 13.27
C LEU A 33 14.26 8.39 12.17
N PRO A 34 13.90 8.76 10.93
CA PRO A 34 13.83 7.82 9.83
C PRO A 34 15.23 7.33 9.50
N SER A 35 15.34 6.09 9.03
CA SER A 35 16.64 5.52 8.65
C SER A 35 17.35 6.40 7.60
N LEU A 36 18.68 6.41 7.60
CA LEU A 36 19.46 7.17 6.60
C LEU A 36 19.10 6.76 5.16
N GLN A 37 18.74 5.49 4.95
CA GLN A 37 18.27 4.99 3.65
C GLN A 37 16.91 5.60 3.27
N SER A 38 15.97 5.67 4.21
CA SER A 38 14.65 6.29 4.03
C SER A 38 14.78 7.79 3.73
N GLN A 39 15.65 8.49 4.45
CA GLN A 39 15.95 9.91 4.21
C GLN A 39 16.52 10.16 2.81
N ARG A 40 17.48 9.34 2.37
CA ARG A 40 18.06 9.44 1.02
C ARG A 40 17.02 9.20 -0.07
N LYS A 41 16.13 8.24 0.15
CA LYS A 41 15.05 7.90 -0.77
C LYS A 41 14.03 9.04 -0.87
N PHE A 42 13.65 9.63 0.26
CA PHE A 42 12.80 10.80 0.30
C PHE A 42 13.42 12.00 -0.40
N ALA A 43 14.68 12.31 -0.11
CA ALA A 43 15.40 13.40 -0.76
C ALA A 43 15.45 13.22 -2.28
N ALA A 44 15.68 12.00 -2.76
CA ALA A 44 15.67 11.70 -4.20
C ALA A 44 14.29 11.87 -4.85
N LEU A 45 13.20 11.50 -4.17
CA LEU A 45 11.84 11.73 -4.65
C LEU A 45 11.52 13.22 -4.76
N VAL A 46 11.84 13.99 -3.71
CA VAL A 46 11.64 15.44 -3.70
C VAL A 46 12.46 16.11 -4.80
N GLN A 47 13.75 15.76 -4.91
CA GLN A 47 14.62 16.30 -5.97
C GLN A 47 14.11 15.94 -7.38
N PHE A 48 13.61 14.73 -7.58
CA PHE A 48 13.04 14.31 -8.86
C PHE A 48 11.81 15.13 -9.24
N LEU A 49 10.91 15.36 -8.28
CA LEU A 49 9.71 16.17 -8.50
C LEU A 49 10.04 17.65 -8.69
N ASP A 50 10.99 18.18 -7.92
CA ASP A 50 11.49 19.55 -8.04
C ASP A 50 12.12 19.81 -9.41
N GLN A 51 12.94 18.89 -9.92
CA GLN A 51 13.50 19.01 -11.27
C GLN A 51 12.43 18.97 -12.37
N ARG A 52 11.31 18.29 -12.13
CA ARG A 52 10.25 18.12 -13.12
C ARG A 52 9.25 19.28 -13.14
N TYR A 53 8.89 19.77 -11.96
CA TYR A 53 7.81 20.75 -11.79
C TYR A 53 8.30 22.10 -11.26
N GLY A 54 9.45 22.16 -10.57
CA GLY A 54 9.98 23.36 -9.93
C GLY A 54 8.93 24.05 -9.06
N ASP A 55 8.83 25.37 -9.22
CA ASP A 55 7.90 26.22 -8.47
C ASP A 55 6.41 25.93 -8.79
N GLU A 56 6.11 25.20 -9.87
CA GLU A 56 4.75 24.83 -10.26
C GLU A 56 4.27 23.53 -9.59
N PHE A 57 5.07 22.94 -8.70
CA PHE A 57 4.69 21.70 -8.03
C PHE A 57 3.42 21.85 -7.19
N THR A 58 2.44 20.99 -7.48
CA THR A 58 1.31 20.73 -6.61
C THR A 58 1.23 19.24 -6.26
N PRO A 59 0.65 18.84 -5.12
CA PRO A 59 0.46 17.42 -4.80
C PRO A 59 -0.39 16.73 -5.88
N SER A 60 -1.35 17.47 -6.45
CA SER A 60 -2.18 17.09 -7.59
C SER A 60 -1.47 17.12 -8.95
N ALA A 61 -0.14 17.30 -9.00
CA ALA A 61 0.69 17.16 -10.21
C ALA A 61 1.31 15.74 -10.39
N ILE A 62 1.66 15.05 -9.29
CA ILE A 62 2.19 13.66 -9.30
C ILE A 62 1.28 12.63 -10.02
N CYS A 63 1.63 12.16 -11.21
CA CYS A 63 0.83 11.22 -11.99
C CYS A 63 1.50 9.84 -12.15
N ASP A 64 0.80 8.90 -12.79
CA ASP A 64 1.33 7.56 -13.13
C ASP A 64 2.68 7.57 -13.86
N ARG A 65 2.90 8.63 -14.65
CA ARG A 65 4.16 8.81 -15.39
C ARG A 65 5.31 9.15 -14.45
N ASP A 66 5.09 9.90 -13.39
CA ASP A 66 6.13 10.27 -12.42
C ASP A 66 6.66 9.06 -11.66
N ILE A 67 5.75 8.22 -11.18
CA ILE A 67 6.06 6.98 -10.45
C ILE A 67 6.88 6.05 -11.35
N PHE A 68 6.45 5.92 -12.61
CA PHE A 68 7.11 5.08 -13.59
C PHE A 68 8.47 5.61 -14.03
N ASP A 69 8.56 6.89 -14.39
CA ASP A 69 9.82 7.53 -14.79
C ASP A 69 10.84 7.49 -13.65
N PHE A 70 10.40 7.71 -12.41
CA PHE A 70 11.27 7.58 -11.23
C PHE A 70 11.84 6.16 -11.12
N TRP A 71 11.00 5.12 -11.18
CA TRP A 71 11.48 3.74 -11.12
C TRP A 71 12.45 3.41 -12.27
N VAL A 72 12.15 3.87 -13.49
CA VAL A 72 13.01 3.68 -14.66
C VAL A 72 14.39 4.34 -14.47
N CYS A 73 14.42 5.54 -13.88
CA CYS A 73 15.63 6.34 -13.68
C CYS A 73 16.49 5.89 -12.50
N PHE A 74 15.86 5.46 -11.40
CA PHE A 74 16.54 5.18 -10.13
C PHE A 74 16.56 3.69 -9.77
N GLY A 75 15.79 2.84 -10.46
CA GLY A 75 15.73 1.41 -10.16
C GLY A 75 17.03 0.67 -10.49
N VAL A 76 17.72 1.08 -11.56
CA VAL A 76 18.98 0.47 -12.00
C VAL A 76 20.16 1.09 -11.24
N ASP A 77 21.05 0.23 -10.74
CA ASP A 77 22.23 0.63 -9.96
C ASP A 77 23.07 1.68 -10.72
N ALA A 78 23.53 2.72 -10.03
CA ALA A 78 24.21 3.88 -10.62
C ALA A 78 25.49 3.52 -11.43
N ARG A 79 26.01 2.30 -11.24
CA ARG A 79 27.17 1.77 -11.99
C ARG A 79 26.87 1.43 -13.44
N ILE A 80 25.59 1.24 -13.82
CA ILE A 80 25.18 0.79 -15.16
C ILE A 80 24.68 1.96 -16.04
N GLN A 81 24.37 3.13 -15.47
CA GLN A 81 23.99 4.32 -16.25
C GLN A 81 24.99 5.46 -16.07
N ALA A 82 26.12 5.39 -16.77
CA ALA A 82 27.07 6.48 -16.83
C ALA A 82 26.68 7.61 -17.82
N ASN A 83 25.59 7.50 -18.61
CA ASN A 83 25.41 8.40 -19.78
C ASN A 83 24.01 8.97 -20.08
N THR A 84 22.95 8.73 -19.29
CA THR A 84 21.59 9.02 -19.79
C THR A 84 20.89 10.25 -19.24
N VAL A 85 21.29 10.79 -18.09
CA VAL A 85 20.65 12.00 -17.54
C VAL A 85 21.73 12.73 -16.77
N GLY A 86 21.97 14.01 -17.04
CA GLY A 86 23.05 14.85 -16.47
C GLY A 86 22.96 15.06 -14.95
N ILE A 87 22.86 13.99 -14.19
CA ILE A 87 22.85 13.92 -12.74
C ILE A 87 24.30 13.63 -12.36
N THR A 88 25.00 14.66 -11.91
CA THR A 88 26.44 14.62 -11.59
C THR A 88 26.74 13.74 -10.38
N GLU A 89 25.77 13.49 -9.50
CA GLU A 89 25.84 12.50 -8.42
C GLU A 89 24.44 11.89 -8.21
N LYS A 90 24.20 10.67 -8.71
CA LYS A 90 22.94 9.97 -8.37
C LYS A 90 23.02 9.49 -6.92
N PRO A 91 22.08 9.88 -6.03
CA PRO A 91 22.00 9.26 -4.72
C PRO A 91 21.82 7.74 -4.90
N THR A 92 22.53 6.94 -4.10
CA THR A 92 22.31 5.49 -4.04
C THR A 92 20.97 5.22 -3.40
N VAL A 93 19.92 5.18 -4.22
CA VAL A 93 18.55 4.93 -3.80
C VAL A 93 18.20 3.48 -4.11
N ASP A 94 17.71 2.75 -3.11
CA ASP A 94 17.20 1.39 -3.30
C ASP A 94 15.77 1.46 -3.87
N ALA A 95 15.67 1.65 -5.19
CA ALA A 95 14.41 1.74 -5.94
C ALA A 95 14.19 0.53 -6.87
N LYS A 96 14.77 -0.63 -6.54
CA LYS A 96 14.77 -1.82 -7.43
C LYS A 96 13.37 -2.37 -7.70
N THR A 97 12.48 -2.33 -6.71
CA THR A 97 11.12 -2.85 -6.84
C THR A 97 10.14 -1.75 -7.21
N TYR A 98 9.28 -2.02 -8.19
CA TYR A 98 8.25 -1.08 -8.62
C TYR A 98 7.21 -0.87 -7.51
N ASP A 99 6.78 -1.95 -6.86
CA ASP A 99 5.89 -1.90 -5.69
C ASP A 99 6.45 -1.03 -4.56
N GLY A 100 7.77 -1.06 -4.36
CA GLY A 100 8.46 -0.23 -3.38
C GLY A 100 8.35 1.25 -3.73
N VAL A 101 8.68 1.59 -4.98
CA VAL A 101 8.57 2.98 -5.49
C VAL A 101 7.14 3.49 -5.40
N LEU A 102 6.15 2.72 -5.84
CA LEU A 102 4.74 3.09 -5.74
C LEU A 102 4.35 3.41 -4.28
N ARG A 103 4.75 2.56 -3.33
CA ARG A 103 4.50 2.79 -1.91
C ARG A 103 5.15 4.08 -1.40
N ASP A 104 6.37 4.39 -1.84
CA ASP A 104 7.01 5.64 -1.41
C ASP A 104 6.27 6.86 -1.93
N PHE A 105 5.74 6.82 -3.16
CA PHE A 105 4.93 7.90 -3.72
C PHE A 105 3.58 8.04 -2.99
N VAL A 106 2.93 6.93 -2.63
CA VAL A 106 1.72 6.94 -1.77
C VAL A 106 2.03 7.60 -0.44
N ASN A 107 3.11 7.20 0.21
CA ASN A 107 3.51 7.78 1.49
C ASN A 107 3.86 9.26 1.34
N LEU A 108 4.51 9.66 0.25
CA LEU A 108 4.82 11.06 -0.07
C LEU A 108 3.57 11.91 -0.26
N ALA A 109 2.61 11.47 -1.07
CA ALA A 109 1.37 12.22 -1.27
C ALA A 109 0.62 12.44 0.05
N ARG A 110 0.49 11.38 0.85
CA ARG A 110 -0.10 11.45 2.20
C ARG A 110 0.65 12.40 3.11
N ALA A 111 1.98 12.39 3.05
CA ALA A 111 2.81 13.28 3.83
C ALA A 111 2.53 14.74 3.51
N ILE A 112 2.43 15.05 2.22
CA ILE A 112 2.15 16.42 1.77
C ILE A 112 0.73 16.83 2.18
N GLU A 113 -0.27 15.96 2.02
CA GLU A 113 -1.66 16.23 2.42
C GLU A 113 -1.80 16.48 3.92
N LEU A 114 -1.16 15.65 4.76
CA LEU A 114 -1.17 15.89 6.20
C LEU A 114 -0.42 17.18 6.56
N GLY A 115 0.71 17.45 5.92
CA GLY A 115 1.46 18.69 6.10
C GLY A 115 0.62 19.92 5.77
N LEU A 116 -0.11 19.90 4.64
CA LEU A 116 -1.03 20.96 4.23
C LEU A 116 -2.20 21.12 5.22
N THR A 117 -2.76 20.01 5.70
CA THR A 117 -3.86 20.03 6.68
C THR A 117 -3.41 20.65 8.00
N LYS A 118 -2.25 20.22 8.53
CA LYS A 118 -1.64 20.80 9.74
C LYS A 118 -1.33 22.27 9.57
N ARG A 119 -0.74 22.63 8.43
CA ARG A 119 -0.46 24.03 8.06
C ARG A 119 -1.76 24.86 8.07
N ASN A 120 -2.81 24.39 7.42
CA ASN A 120 -4.09 25.08 7.35
C ASN A 120 -4.75 25.23 8.73
N MET A 121 -4.64 24.22 9.60
CA MET A 121 -5.14 24.28 10.98
C MET A 121 -4.32 25.23 11.85
N GLN A 122 -3.00 25.24 11.72
CA GLN A 122 -2.12 26.21 12.37
C GLN A 122 -2.46 27.64 11.94
N PHE A 123 -2.69 27.89 10.64
CA PHE A 123 -3.12 29.21 10.16
C PHE A 123 -4.58 29.56 10.50
N SER A 124 -5.44 28.56 10.72
CA SER A 124 -6.83 28.78 11.18
C SER A 124 -6.91 29.05 12.69
N VAL A 125 -5.90 28.66 13.47
CA VAL A 125 -5.86 28.82 14.94
C VAL A 125 -4.85 29.90 15.39
N ALA A 126 -3.90 30.31 14.55
CA ALA A 126 -2.87 31.27 14.93
C ALA A 126 -2.70 32.44 13.94
N VAL A 127 -3.30 33.57 14.30
CA VAL A 127 -2.61 34.86 14.19
C VAL A 127 -1.39 34.77 15.13
N GLY A 128 -0.25 34.31 14.61
CA GLY A 128 1.06 34.44 15.26
C GLY A 128 1.85 33.15 15.47
N SER A 129 3.10 33.18 15.01
CA SER A 129 4.22 32.26 15.27
C SER A 129 4.40 31.06 14.32
N TYR A 130 5.39 31.18 13.44
CA TYR A 130 5.91 30.14 12.56
C TYR A 130 7.05 29.38 13.25
N GLU A 131 6.99 28.06 13.32
CA GLU A 131 8.17 27.19 13.40
C GLU A 131 8.09 26.16 12.28
N GLU A 132 9.21 25.99 11.58
CA GLU A 132 9.38 25.13 10.40
C GLU A 132 9.25 23.65 10.77
N GLY A 133 8.09 23.05 10.46
CA GLY A 133 7.83 21.63 10.66
C GLY A 133 8.05 20.82 9.37
N GLY A 134 9.20 20.17 9.24
CA GLY A 134 9.42 19.14 8.22
C GLY A 134 8.55 17.90 8.49
N VAL A 135 7.92 17.35 7.44
CA VAL A 135 7.05 16.16 7.57
C VAL A 135 7.87 14.88 7.38
N ASN A 136 7.82 13.96 8.36
CA ASN A 136 8.52 12.67 8.32
C ASN A 136 7.59 11.52 7.88
N LEU A 137 7.93 10.83 6.80
CA LEU A 137 7.21 9.70 6.19
C LEU A 137 6.99 8.48 7.09
N GLU A 138 7.93 8.15 7.99
CA GLU A 138 7.81 6.96 8.85
C GLU A 138 7.03 7.27 10.14
N THR A 139 7.18 8.48 10.70
CA THR A 139 6.35 8.95 11.84
C THR A 139 4.90 9.19 11.41
N LEU A 140 4.67 9.43 10.12
CA LEU A 140 3.35 9.56 9.53
C LEU A 140 2.51 8.30 9.69
N GLU A 141 3.06 7.11 9.46
CA GLU A 141 2.33 5.84 9.62
C GLU A 141 1.81 5.66 11.07
N LEU A 142 2.58 6.14 12.06
CA LEU A 142 2.18 6.13 13.47
C LEU A 142 1.19 7.25 13.82
N SER A 143 1.31 8.44 13.23
CA SER A 143 0.41 9.57 13.48
C SER A 143 -0.90 9.55 12.67
N GLN A 144 -1.00 8.68 11.67
CA GLN A 144 -2.19 8.48 10.83
C GLN A 144 -3.37 7.92 11.63
N GLN A 145 -3.11 7.14 12.69
CA GLN A 145 -4.15 6.60 13.57
C GLN A 145 -4.84 7.66 14.45
N ASP A 146 -4.15 8.76 14.78
CA ASP A 146 -4.66 9.72 15.76
C ASP A 146 -5.36 10.95 15.15
N TRP A 147 -5.20 11.23 13.85
CA TRP A 147 -5.63 12.52 13.25
C TRP A 147 -6.70 12.42 12.15
N PHE A 148 -6.77 11.31 11.41
CA PHE A 148 -7.80 11.12 10.39
C PHE A 148 -9.08 10.62 11.05
N GLY A 149 -9.88 11.55 11.57
CA GLY A 149 -11.24 11.32 12.10
C GLY A 149 -12.29 10.91 11.06
N ASP A 150 -11.86 10.41 9.90
CA ASP A 150 -12.64 9.63 8.94
C ASP A 150 -11.72 8.49 8.50
N GLU A 151 -12.07 7.27 8.87
CA GLU A 151 -11.20 6.09 8.83
C GLU A 151 -10.70 5.81 7.40
N LEU A 152 -9.39 5.86 7.18
CA LEU A 152 -8.77 5.47 5.91
C LEU A 152 -9.30 4.10 5.47
N PRO A 153 -9.52 3.84 4.16
CA PRO A 153 -9.94 2.53 3.68
C PRO A 153 -9.13 1.34 4.21
N SER A 154 -7.85 1.54 4.52
CA SER A 154 -6.97 0.54 5.14
C SER A 154 -7.39 0.12 6.55
N HIS A 155 -8.01 1.02 7.31
CA HIS A 155 -8.60 0.71 8.60
C HIS A 155 -9.68 -0.36 8.46
N TYR A 156 -10.60 -0.18 7.51
CA TYR A 156 -11.68 -1.14 7.26
C TYR A 156 -11.19 -2.52 6.80
N LEU A 157 -10.05 -2.60 6.10
CA LEU A 157 -9.47 -3.89 5.72
C LEU A 157 -8.85 -4.62 6.92
N ASN A 158 -8.24 -3.86 7.83
CA ASN A 158 -7.60 -4.39 9.05
C ASN A 158 -8.63 -4.74 10.13
N SER A 159 -9.70 -3.95 10.27
CA SER A 159 -10.76 -4.19 11.26
C SER A 159 -11.48 -5.52 11.06
N LEU A 160 -11.47 -6.08 9.84
CA LEU A 160 -11.98 -7.43 9.58
C LEU A 160 -11.24 -8.55 10.34
N ASP A 161 -10.05 -8.28 10.88
CA ASP A 161 -9.28 -9.21 11.72
C ASP A 161 -9.42 -8.90 13.23
N GLU A 162 -10.20 -7.90 13.60
CA GLU A 162 -10.41 -7.46 14.98
C GLU A 162 -11.76 -7.98 15.52
N GLU A 163 -11.85 -8.16 16.84
CA GLU A 163 -13.13 -8.54 17.47
C GLU A 163 -14.15 -7.40 17.33
N PRO A 164 -15.43 -7.71 17.05
CA PRO A 164 -16.06 -9.03 16.92
C PRO A 164 -15.94 -9.66 15.52
N LEU A 165 -15.46 -8.93 14.51
CA LEU A 165 -15.42 -9.34 13.10
C LEU A 165 -14.52 -10.56 12.84
N SER A 166 -13.44 -10.72 13.60
CA SER A 166 -12.53 -11.87 13.60
C SER A 166 -13.24 -13.22 13.76
N ARG A 167 -14.43 -13.24 14.39
CA ARG A 167 -15.27 -14.44 14.56
C ARG A 167 -15.85 -14.93 13.23
N LEU A 168 -15.95 -14.05 12.24
CA LEU A 168 -16.45 -14.35 10.90
C LEU A 168 -15.30 -14.33 9.92
N LYS A 169 -15.12 -15.41 9.16
CA LYS A 169 -14.14 -15.41 8.06
C LYS A 169 -14.73 -14.70 6.84
N LEU A 170 -14.88 -13.38 6.94
CA LEU A 170 -15.50 -12.51 5.92
C LEU A 170 -14.71 -12.55 4.60
N LEU A 171 -13.40 -12.36 4.68
CA LEU A 171 -12.47 -12.43 3.54
C LEU A 171 -11.32 -13.39 3.83
N GLY A 172 -10.90 -14.14 2.82
CA GLY A 172 -9.67 -14.94 2.90
C GLY A 172 -8.42 -14.09 2.74
N GLN A 173 -7.27 -14.59 3.23
CA GLN A 173 -6.00 -13.86 3.12
C GLN A 173 -5.67 -13.46 1.67
N HIS A 174 -5.93 -14.36 0.71
CA HIS A 174 -5.69 -14.07 -0.69
C HIS A 174 -6.56 -12.92 -1.24
N GLU A 175 -7.79 -12.78 -0.75
CA GLU A 175 -8.69 -11.68 -1.13
C GLU A 175 -8.18 -10.37 -0.51
N LYS A 176 -7.77 -10.40 0.76
CA LYS A 176 -7.16 -9.26 1.43
C LYS A 176 -5.88 -8.81 0.73
N ASP A 177 -5.01 -9.74 0.33
CA ASP A 177 -3.77 -9.43 -0.39
C ASP A 177 -4.03 -8.83 -1.77
N GLN A 178 -5.12 -9.22 -2.44
CA GLN A 178 -5.53 -8.60 -3.71
C GLN A 178 -6.08 -7.19 -3.52
N LEU A 179 -6.80 -6.91 -2.44
CA LEU A 179 -7.35 -5.59 -2.14
C LEU A 179 -6.29 -4.62 -1.62
N ARG A 180 -5.31 -5.12 -0.87
CA ARG A 180 -4.37 -4.31 -0.09
C ARG A 180 -3.68 -3.19 -0.88
N PRO A 181 -3.12 -3.40 -2.09
CA PRO A 181 -2.48 -2.32 -2.84
C PRO A 181 -3.44 -1.18 -3.18
N LEU A 182 -4.67 -1.51 -3.60
CA LEU A 182 -5.71 -0.54 -3.92
C LEU A 182 -6.12 0.26 -2.67
N ILE A 183 -6.36 -0.45 -1.57
CA ILE A 183 -6.81 0.14 -0.32
C ILE A 183 -5.71 1.01 0.31
N GLU A 184 -4.46 0.56 0.24
CA GLU A 184 -3.29 1.32 0.69
C GLU A 184 -3.06 2.58 -0.15
N ALA A 185 -3.46 2.62 -1.43
CA ALA A 185 -3.38 3.84 -2.24
C ALA A 185 -4.51 4.84 -1.92
N ALA A 186 -5.62 4.39 -1.31
CA ALA A 186 -6.77 5.22 -0.91
C ALA A 186 -7.19 6.20 -2.02
N ASP A 187 -7.27 7.50 -1.73
CA ASP A 187 -7.75 8.53 -2.67
C ASP A 187 -6.86 8.70 -3.92
N THR A 188 -5.60 8.28 -3.83
CA THR A 188 -4.68 8.31 -4.99
C THR A 188 -4.91 7.15 -5.97
N ALA A 189 -5.68 6.13 -5.58
CA ALA A 189 -5.84 4.91 -6.36
C ALA A 189 -6.42 5.12 -7.77
N GLN A 190 -7.39 6.03 -7.91
CA GLN A 190 -7.95 6.37 -9.23
C GLN A 190 -6.94 7.11 -10.09
N ARG A 191 -6.24 8.05 -9.48
CA ARG A 191 -5.26 8.89 -10.16
C ARG A 191 -4.04 8.11 -10.63
N TRP A 192 -3.66 7.08 -9.88
CA TRP A 192 -2.51 6.23 -10.14
C TRP A 192 -2.90 4.81 -10.53
N SER A 193 -4.01 4.69 -11.28
CA SER A 193 -4.57 3.39 -11.60
C SER A 193 -3.64 2.55 -12.47
N ARG A 194 -2.91 3.18 -13.40
CA ARG A 194 -1.94 2.47 -14.24
C ARG A 194 -0.75 1.98 -13.41
N SER A 195 -0.32 2.74 -12.41
CA SER A 195 0.74 2.33 -11.49
C SER A 195 0.29 1.17 -10.60
N LEU A 196 -0.95 1.19 -10.11
CA LEU A 196 -1.51 0.03 -9.41
C LEU A 196 -1.57 -1.21 -10.31
N LEU A 197 -2.04 -1.08 -11.54
CA LEU A 197 -2.08 -2.19 -12.49
C LEU A 197 -0.69 -2.75 -12.82
N ARG A 198 0.31 -1.88 -12.99
CA ARG A 198 1.71 -2.28 -13.14
C ARG A 198 2.21 -3.07 -11.93
N SER A 199 1.88 -2.61 -10.71
CA SER A 199 2.21 -3.33 -9.48
C SER A 199 1.57 -4.73 -9.45
N TYR A 200 0.29 -4.84 -9.78
CA TYR A 200 -0.41 -6.13 -9.84
C TYR A 200 0.18 -7.11 -10.88
N CYS A 201 0.50 -6.64 -12.08
CA CYS A 201 1.07 -7.48 -13.15
C CYS A 201 2.54 -7.81 -12.90
N PHE A 202 3.37 -6.79 -12.71
CA PHE A 202 4.81 -6.92 -12.78
C PHE A 202 5.45 -7.17 -11.40
N GLY A 203 4.79 -6.82 -10.30
CA GLY A 203 5.26 -7.11 -8.94
C GLY A 203 5.37 -8.62 -8.65
N GLN A 204 4.47 -9.45 -9.21
CA GLN A 204 4.61 -10.91 -9.14
C GLN A 204 5.85 -11.42 -9.88
N VAL A 205 6.16 -10.83 -11.03
CA VAL A 205 7.35 -11.18 -11.83
C VAL A 205 8.63 -10.80 -11.07
N GLN A 206 8.69 -9.60 -10.48
CA GLN A 206 9.83 -9.19 -9.64
C GLN A 206 10.05 -10.11 -8.44
N ARG A 207 8.97 -10.59 -7.79
CA ARG A 207 9.07 -11.58 -6.71
C ARG A 207 9.67 -12.90 -7.20
N ARG A 208 9.25 -13.39 -8.37
CA ARG A 208 9.81 -14.60 -9.00
C ARG A 208 11.29 -14.41 -9.35
N LEU A 209 11.67 -13.26 -9.92
CA LEU A 209 13.06 -12.92 -10.24
C LEU A 209 13.94 -12.87 -8.99
N THR A 210 13.48 -12.19 -7.94
CA THR A 210 14.18 -12.13 -6.66
C THR A 210 14.38 -13.52 -6.05
N GLN A 211 13.36 -14.38 -6.13
CA GLN A 211 13.46 -15.75 -5.64
C GLN A 211 14.39 -16.62 -6.50
N ALA A 212 14.39 -16.45 -7.83
CA ALA A 212 15.30 -17.14 -8.73
C ALA A 212 16.76 -16.75 -8.47
N LEU A 213 17.04 -15.47 -8.24
CA LEU A 213 18.37 -14.99 -7.85
C LEU A 213 18.83 -15.58 -6.52
N ARG A 214 17.96 -15.64 -5.51
CA ARG A 214 18.27 -16.30 -4.22
C ARG A 214 18.62 -17.77 -4.39
N ARG A 215 18.01 -18.43 -5.38
CA ARG A 215 18.29 -19.83 -5.76
C ARG A 215 19.49 -19.98 -6.71
N LYS A 216 20.16 -18.89 -7.08
CA LYS A 216 21.32 -18.87 -8.01
C LYS A 216 21.02 -19.53 -9.35
N VAL A 217 19.80 -19.30 -9.84
CA VAL A 217 19.36 -19.73 -11.16
C VAL A 217 20.19 -18.99 -12.24
N GLY A 218 20.54 -19.68 -13.33
CA GLY A 218 21.33 -19.11 -14.42
C GLY A 218 20.56 -18.12 -15.32
N ASP A 219 21.30 -17.31 -16.08
CA ASP A 219 20.78 -16.18 -16.86
C ASP A 219 19.68 -16.57 -17.86
N VAL A 220 19.78 -17.74 -18.49
CA VAL A 220 18.76 -18.24 -19.44
C VAL A 220 17.38 -18.34 -18.78
N GLU A 221 17.33 -18.82 -17.54
CA GLU A 221 16.07 -18.98 -16.83
C GLU A 221 15.60 -17.65 -16.24
N LEU A 222 16.51 -16.75 -15.85
CA LEU A 222 16.14 -15.36 -15.51
C LEU A 222 15.52 -14.62 -16.70
N LEU A 223 16.09 -14.77 -17.90
CA LEU A 223 15.54 -14.20 -19.14
C LEU A 223 14.14 -14.72 -19.46
N ARG A 224 13.87 -16.01 -19.20
CA ARG A 224 12.52 -16.57 -19.33
C ARG A 224 11.54 -15.98 -18.33
N ILE A 225 11.96 -15.70 -17.10
CA ILE A 225 11.10 -15.04 -16.11
C ILE A 225 10.87 -13.57 -16.48
N CYS A 226 11.86 -12.90 -17.09
CA CYS A 226 11.72 -11.53 -17.60
C CYS A 226 10.76 -11.41 -18.79
N ASP A 227 10.45 -12.53 -19.45
CA ASP A 227 9.44 -12.56 -20.51
C ASP A 227 8.04 -12.45 -19.91
N VAL A 228 7.57 -11.22 -19.80
CA VAL A 228 6.26 -10.87 -19.24
C VAL A 228 5.12 -11.05 -20.25
N SER A 229 5.43 -11.35 -21.52
CA SER A 229 4.46 -11.48 -22.62
C SER A 229 3.42 -12.58 -22.38
N HIS A 230 3.73 -13.53 -21.49
CA HIS A 230 2.87 -14.67 -21.13
C HIS A 230 2.22 -14.51 -19.74
N GLY A 231 2.34 -13.35 -19.11
CA GLY A 231 1.72 -13.05 -17.81
C GLY A 231 0.27 -12.60 -17.92
N ASP A 232 -0.38 -12.43 -16.76
CA ASP A 232 -1.69 -11.78 -16.67
C ASP A 232 -1.57 -10.33 -17.16
N GLY A 233 -2.36 -9.97 -18.18
CA GLY A 233 -2.52 -8.60 -18.63
C GLY A 233 -3.48 -7.81 -17.74
N TYR A 234 -3.67 -6.52 -18.05
CA TYR A 234 -4.57 -5.67 -17.25
C TYR A 234 -6.01 -6.19 -17.25
N SER A 235 -6.50 -6.75 -18.35
CA SER A 235 -7.81 -7.40 -18.44
C SER A 235 -7.98 -8.57 -17.46
N GLU A 236 -6.96 -9.40 -17.32
CA GLU A 236 -6.96 -10.56 -16.43
C GLU A 236 -6.93 -10.11 -14.96
N ILE A 237 -6.14 -9.07 -14.64
CA ILE A 237 -6.13 -8.45 -13.31
C ILE A 237 -7.49 -7.88 -12.96
N LEU A 238 -8.10 -7.10 -13.86
CA LEU A 238 -9.42 -6.49 -13.66
C LEU A 238 -10.50 -7.57 -13.48
N SER A 239 -10.45 -8.63 -14.30
CA SER A 239 -11.36 -9.78 -14.17
C SER A 239 -11.20 -10.51 -12.83
N ARG A 240 -9.98 -10.61 -12.31
CA ARG A 240 -9.72 -11.22 -11.00
C ARG A 240 -10.25 -10.34 -9.86
N LEU A 241 -10.04 -9.02 -9.95
CA LEU A 241 -10.54 -8.06 -8.97
C LEU A 241 -12.08 -7.96 -9.01
N LEU A 242 -12.70 -8.08 -10.17
CA LEU A 242 -14.16 -8.18 -10.29
C LEU A 242 -14.70 -9.39 -9.51
N LYS A 243 -14.03 -10.54 -9.58
CA LYS A 243 -14.40 -11.71 -8.74
C LYS A 243 -14.25 -11.45 -7.25
N VAL A 244 -13.38 -10.53 -6.83
CA VAL A 244 -13.30 -10.10 -5.42
C VAL A 244 -14.47 -9.17 -5.08
N ALA A 245 -14.85 -8.28 -5.99
CA ALA A 245 -16.05 -7.44 -5.82
C ALA A 245 -17.32 -8.28 -5.67
N ASP A 246 -17.52 -9.29 -6.53
CA ASP A 246 -18.66 -10.22 -6.44
C ASP A 246 -18.69 -10.95 -5.10
N LYS A 247 -17.52 -11.29 -4.57
CA LYS A 247 -17.41 -11.94 -3.25
C LYS A 247 -17.71 -10.98 -2.11
N LEU A 248 -17.27 -9.73 -2.17
CA LEU A 248 -17.62 -8.71 -1.19
C LEU A 248 -19.14 -8.53 -1.11
N ASP A 249 -19.80 -8.39 -2.27
CA ASP A 249 -21.26 -8.31 -2.38
C ASP A 249 -21.96 -9.57 -1.86
N THR A 250 -21.45 -10.76 -2.21
CA THR A 250 -21.99 -12.03 -1.70
C THR A 250 -21.87 -12.14 -0.17
N THR A 251 -20.72 -11.74 0.39
CA THR A 251 -20.49 -11.73 1.85
C THR A 251 -21.40 -10.71 2.55
N GLU A 252 -21.55 -9.51 2.00
CA GLU A 252 -22.44 -8.48 2.55
C GLU A 252 -23.90 -8.97 2.58
N LYS A 253 -24.39 -9.56 1.48
CA LYS A 253 -25.72 -10.19 1.40
C LYS A 253 -25.90 -11.32 2.41
N ALA A 254 -24.87 -12.12 2.63
CA ALA A 254 -24.91 -13.17 3.64
C ALA A 254 -25.00 -12.60 5.06
N CYS A 255 -24.26 -11.53 5.38
CA CYS A 255 -24.40 -10.84 6.67
C CYS A 255 -25.82 -10.30 6.88
N LEU A 256 -26.41 -9.69 5.85
CA LEU A 256 -27.80 -9.21 5.90
C LEU A 256 -28.81 -10.35 6.12
N TYR A 257 -28.60 -11.50 5.49
CA TYR A 257 -29.44 -12.69 5.74
C TYR A 257 -29.39 -13.14 7.20
N ALA A 258 -28.19 -13.17 7.80
CA ALA A 258 -28.00 -13.60 9.17
C ALA A 258 -28.73 -12.66 10.16
N LEU A 259 -28.62 -11.35 9.93
CA LEU A 259 -29.34 -10.33 10.71
C LEU A 259 -30.86 -10.44 10.55
N HIS A 260 -31.34 -10.65 9.33
CA HIS A 260 -32.77 -10.87 9.06
C HIS A 260 -33.30 -12.13 9.77
N SER A 261 -32.55 -13.23 9.72
CA SER A 261 -32.90 -14.50 10.37
C SER A 261 -32.95 -14.39 11.89
N ALA A 262 -32.11 -13.51 12.48
CA ALA A 262 -32.12 -13.18 13.89
C ALA A 262 -33.21 -12.17 14.31
N GLY A 263 -33.96 -11.61 13.35
CA GLY A 263 -34.99 -10.59 13.61
C GLY A 263 -34.43 -9.19 13.90
N GLU A 264 -33.15 -8.93 13.58
CA GLU A 264 -32.47 -7.65 13.83
C GLU A 264 -32.72 -6.62 12.71
N VAL A 265 -33.08 -7.07 11.51
CA VAL A 265 -33.30 -6.22 10.34
C VAL A 265 -34.56 -6.66 9.61
N GLU A 266 -35.49 -5.73 9.36
CA GLU A 266 -36.57 -5.94 8.41
C GLU A 266 -36.09 -5.59 7.00
N VAL A 267 -36.23 -6.52 6.04
CA VAL A 267 -35.85 -6.28 4.63
C VAL A 267 -36.96 -5.50 3.91
N ASN A 268 -37.38 -4.36 4.47
CA ASN A 268 -38.52 -3.57 3.99
C ASN A 268 -38.12 -2.35 3.14
N ASP A 269 -36.84 -1.94 3.14
CA ASP A 269 -36.39 -0.65 2.57
C ASP A 269 -35.62 -0.73 1.24
N VAL A 270 -36.03 -1.58 0.30
CA VAL A 270 -35.47 -1.52 -1.07
C VAL A 270 -36.59 -1.38 -2.07
N GLU A 271 -36.60 -0.27 -2.81
CA GLU A 271 -37.61 0.10 -3.81
C GLU A 271 -38.06 -1.08 -4.71
N GLY A 272 -39.36 -1.35 -4.76
CA GLY A 272 -40.04 -1.95 -5.92
C GLY A 272 -39.87 -3.46 -6.23
N GLY A 273 -39.35 -4.28 -5.32
CA GLY A 273 -39.17 -5.74 -5.56
C GLY A 273 -39.95 -6.63 -4.58
N ASP A 274 -40.43 -7.79 -5.05
CA ASP A 274 -41.06 -8.84 -4.23
C ASP A 274 -40.13 -9.26 -3.08
N TYR A 275 -40.56 -8.99 -1.85
CA TYR A 275 -39.84 -9.29 -0.61
C TYR A 275 -39.36 -10.75 -0.57
N ALA A 276 -40.18 -11.70 -1.06
CA ALA A 276 -39.84 -13.11 -1.07
C ALA A 276 -38.67 -13.43 -2.01
N ILE A 277 -38.50 -12.67 -3.10
CA ILE A 277 -37.36 -12.81 -4.01
C ILE A 277 -36.07 -12.35 -3.32
N LYS A 278 -36.11 -11.20 -2.64
CA LYS A 278 -34.94 -10.65 -1.94
C LYS A 278 -34.43 -11.57 -0.83
N ILE A 279 -35.32 -12.05 0.05
CA ILE A 279 -34.92 -13.00 1.10
C ILE A 279 -34.32 -14.27 0.49
N ARG A 280 -34.86 -14.74 -0.64
CA ARG A 280 -34.31 -15.92 -1.34
C ARG A 280 -32.91 -15.66 -1.89
N GLU A 281 -32.62 -14.47 -2.40
CA GLU A 281 -31.28 -14.09 -2.86
C GLU A 281 -30.28 -13.99 -1.70
N LEU A 282 -30.67 -13.34 -0.60
CA LEU A 282 -29.84 -13.25 0.61
C LEU A 282 -29.54 -14.64 1.18
N HIS A 283 -30.55 -15.51 1.27
CA HIS A 283 -30.39 -16.89 1.71
C HIS A 283 -29.47 -17.69 0.77
N LYS A 284 -29.60 -17.50 -0.54
CA LYS A 284 -28.72 -18.14 -1.53
C LYS A 284 -27.27 -17.68 -1.36
N ALA A 285 -27.05 -16.38 -1.13
CA ALA A 285 -25.72 -15.83 -0.85
C ALA A 285 -25.14 -16.46 0.41
N TYR A 286 -25.89 -16.50 1.51
CA TYR A 286 -25.47 -17.13 2.77
C TYR A 286 -25.05 -18.59 2.57
N ARG A 287 -25.90 -19.41 1.92
CA ARG A 287 -25.59 -20.82 1.64
C ARG A 287 -24.41 -21.04 0.70
N SER A 288 -24.05 -20.05 -0.12
CA SER A 288 -22.92 -20.16 -1.03
C SER A 288 -21.57 -19.98 -0.33
N ILE A 289 -21.56 -19.45 0.89
CA ILE A 289 -20.34 -19.22 1.67
C ILE A 289 -20.06 -20.45 2.53
N ASN A 290 -19.00 -21.17 2.19
CA ASN A 290 -18.47 -22.27 3.00
C ASN A 290 -17.25 -21.78 3.78
N ARG A 291 -17.47 -20.95 4.80
CA ARG A 291 -16.43 -20.34 5.64
C ARG A 291 -16.85 -20.35 7.11
N THR A 292 -15.85 -20.33 8.00
CA THR A 292 -16.06 -20.20 9.45
C THR A 292 -16.93 -18.98 9.77
N GLY A 293 -17.95 -19.18 10.59
CA GLY A 293 -18.90 -18.14 10.97
C GLY A 293 -20.16 -18.07 10.09
N PHE A 294 -20.26 -18.89 9.04
CA PHE A 294 -21.44 -18.97 8.15
C PHE A 294 -22.15 -20.35 8.23
N GLU A 295 -22.21 -20.92 9.43
CA GLU A 295 -22.87 -22.20 9.72
C GLU A 295 -24.41 -22.09 9.60
N PRO A 296 -25.13 -23.21 9.43
CA PRO A 296 -26.60 -23.21 9.49
C PRO A 296 -27.10 -22.66 10.82
N ASP A 297 -28.19 -21.90 10.80
CA ASP A 297 -28.87 -21.30 11.96
C ASP A 297 -28.06 -20.20 12.69
N PRO A 298 -27.70 -19.09 12.00
CA PRO A 298 -26.91 -17.99 12.59
C PRO A 298 -27.55 -17.38 13.84
N GLU A 299 -28.87 -17.44 13.98
CA GLU A 299 -29.63 -16.92 15.13
C GLU A 299 -29.33 -17.65 16.46
N LYS A 300 -28.72 -18.83 16.42
CA LYS A 300 -28.42 -19.63 17.62
C LYS A 300 -27.13 -19.20 18.33
N GLU A 301 -26.34 -18.30 17.74
CA GLU A 301 -25.07 -17.85 18.30
C GLU A 301 -25.04 -16.32 18.46
N PRO A 302 -25.46 -15.79 19.63
CA PRO A 302 -25.57 -14.33 19.87
C PRO A 302 -24.27 -13.56 19.62
N GLU A 303 -23.13 -14.17 19.95
CA GLU A 303 -21.79 -13.59 19.74
C GLU A 303 -21.46 -13.41 18.25
N ARG A 304 -22.06 -14.20 17.34
CA ARG A 304 -21.92 -14.01 15.90
C ARG A 304 -22.86 -12.95 15.35
N ILE A 305 -24.04 -12.77 15.95
CA ILE A 305 -24.98 -11.72 15.56
C ILE A 305 -24.36 -10.33 15.74
N GLU A 306 -23.58 -10.13 16.81
CA GLU A 306 -22.78 -8.92 17.01
C GLU A 306 -21.80 -8.68 15.86
N ALA A 307 -21.03 -9.70 15.47
CA ALA A 307 -20.11 -9.62 14.33
C ALA A 307 -20.84 -9.36 13.00
N PHE A 308 -22.00 -9.97 12.78
CA PHE A 308 -22.84 -9.72 11.61
C PHE A 308 -23.39 -8.29 11.57
N ARG A 309 -23.59 -7.65 12.73
CA ARG A 309 -24.05 -6.26 12.83
C ARG A 309 -22.96 -5.27 12.42
N GLU A 310 -21.70 -5.57 12.74
CA GLU A 310 -20.57 -4.69 12.43
C GLU A 310 -19.98 -4.91 11.02
N ALA A 311 -20.18 -6.10 10.43
CA ALA A 311 -19.59 -6.45 9.12
C ALA A 311 -20.05 -5.59 7.91
N PRO A 312 -21.31 -5.12 7.80
CA PRO A 312 -21.79 -4.45 6.60
C PRO A 312 -21.03 -3.16 6.25
N GLN A 313 -20.67 -2.34 7.24
CA GLN A 313 -19.98 -1.07 7.00
C GLN A 313 -18.61 -1.26 6.34
N PRO A 314 -17.64 -2.03 6.90
CA PRO A 314 -16.35 -2.24 6.26
C PRO A 314 -16.50 -2.92 4.89
N LEU A 315 -17.40 -3.90 4.75
CA LEU A 315 -17.63 -4.57 3.47
C LEU A 315 -18.15 -3.60 2.39
N ALA A 316 -19.11 -2.74 2.73
CA ALA A 316 -19.68 -1.76 1.81
C ALA A 316 -18.63 -0.71 1.38
N ILE A 317 -17.76 -0.27 2.30
CA ILE A 317 -16.69 0.69 1.97
C ILE A 317 -15.64 0.05 1.06
N LEU A 318 -15.20 -1.18 1.36
CA LEU A 318 -14.28 -1.93 0.52
C LEU A 318 -14.88 -2.20 -0.87
N SER A 319 -16.15 -2.63 -0.93
CA SER A 319 -16.90 -2.89 -2.16
C SER A 319 -17.02 -1.63 -3.01
N ARG A 320 -17.43 -0.49 -2.42
CA ARG A 320 -17.53 0.79 -3.12
C ARG A 320 -16.19 1.27 -3.66
N THR A 321 -15.12 1.15 -2.86
CA THR A 321 -13.76 1.55 -3.25
C THR A 321 -13.30 0.73 -4.45
N LEU A 322 -13.47 -0.59 -4.39
CA LEU A 322 -13.10 -1.50 -5.47
C LEU A 322 -13.93 -1.27 -6.74
N ASN A 323 -15.25 -1.22 -6.64
CA ASN A 323 -16.13 -1.05 -7.80
C ASN A 323 -15.87 0.28 -8.50
N ARG A 324 -15.72 1.38 -7.75
CA ARG A 324 -15.39 2.69 -8.31
C ARG A 324 -14.05 2.66 -9.08
N TRP A 325 -13.07 1.91 -8.58
CA TRP A 325 -11.80 1.75 -9.26
C TRP A 325 -11.91 0.83 -10.49
N LEU A 326 -12.68 -0.26 -10.42
CA LEU A 326 -12.93 -1.15 -11.56
C LEU A 326 -13.64 -0.41 -12.69
N ASP A 327 -14.66 0.38 -12.38
CA ASP A 327 -15.39 1.19 -13.36
C ASP A 327 -14.48 2.20 -14.07
N PHE A 328 -13.60 2.85 -13.31
CA PHE A 328 -12.62 3.78 -13.87
C PHE A 328 -11.64 3.11 -14.85
N ASN A 329 -11.38 1.82 -14.68
CA ASN A 329 -10.38 1.07 -15.45
C ASN A 329 -11.00 0.11 -16.49
N ARG A 330 -12.32 0.16 -16.70
CA ARG A 330 -13.04 -0.81 -17.53
C ARG A 330 -12.57 -0.85 -18.99
N ASP A 331 -12.18 0.30 -19.54
CA ASP A 331 -11.90 0.48 -20.96
C ASP A 331 -10.40 0.55 -21.28
N LEU A 332 -9.54 0.03 -20.40
CA LEU A 332 -8.10 -0.03 -20.65
C LEU A 332 -7.77 -0.93 -21.84
N SER A 333 -7.05 -0.35 -22.82
CA SER A 333 -6.68 -1.09 -24.03
C SER A 333 -5.51 -2.05 -23.78
N ALA A 334 -5.51 -3.18 -24.48
CA ALA A 334 -4.42 -4.15 -24.46
C ALA A 334 -3.08 -3.53 -24.91
N GLU A 335 -3.12 -2.50 -25.75
CA GLU A 335 -1.96 -1.76 -26.23
C GLU A 335 -1.19 -1.08 -25.09
N VAL A 336 -1.90 -0.54 -24.09
CA VAL A 336 -1.28 0.11 -22.93
C VAL A 336 -0.48 -0.93 -22.11
N TYR A 337 -1.01 -2.14 -21.96
CA TYR A 337 -0.29 -3.24 -21.32
C TYR A 337 0.96 -3.63 -22.12
N GLN A 338 0.86 -3.77 -23.44
CA GLN A 338 2.01 -4.17 -24.28
C GLN A 338 3.15 -3.16 -24.18
N GLN A 339 2.86 -1.86 -24.21
CA GLN A 339 3.87 -0.81 -24.02
C GLN A 339 4.57 -0.93 -22.67
N ASP A 340 3.81 -1.14 -21.59
CA ASP A 340 4.39 -1.31 -20.27
C ASP A 340 5.22 -2.62 -20.19
N ALA A 341 4.71 -3.71 -20.75
CA ALA A 341 5.36 -5.02 -20.76
C ALA A 341 6.76 -4.97 -21.41
N GLU A 342 6.90 -4.27 -22.54
CA GLU A 342 8.19 -4.08 -23.21
C GLU A 342 9.20 -3.35 -22.32
N ILE A 343 8.77 -2.25 -21.67
CA ILE A 343 9.65 -1.46 -20.81
C ILE A 343 10.02 -2.23 -19.54
N PHE A 344 9.04 -2.90 -18.90
CA PHE A 344 9.29 -3.74 -17.73
C PHE A 344 10.23 -4.90 -18.04
N ARG A 345 10.08 -5.56 -19.20
CA ARG A 345 11.00 -6.60 -19.66
C ARG A 345 12.43 -6.06 -19.80
N ALA A 346 12.60 -4.95 -20.50
CA ALA A 346 13.91 -4.32 -20.67
C ALA A 346 14.52 -3.92 -19.32
N GLN A 347 13.72 -3.37 -18.41
CA GLN A 347 14.19 -3.01 -17.08
C GLN A 347 14.53 -4.21 -16.21
N PHE A 348 13.75 -5.29 -16.23
CA PHE A 348 14.09 -6.51 -15.49
C PHE A 348 15.40 -7.13 -15.96
N ILE A 349 15.66 -7.11 -17.26
CA ILE A 349 16.94 -7.58 -17.80
C ILE A 349 18.10 -6.73 -17.24
N ARG A 350 17.96 -5.40 -17.23
CA ARG A 350 18.96 -4.49 -16.65
C ARG A 350 19.15 -4.71 -15.14
N LEU A 351 18.07 -4.91 -14.40
CA LEU A 351 18.07 -5.03 -12.94
C LEU A 351 18.60 -6.38 -12.43
N TYR A 352 18.24 -7.46 -13.10
CA TYR A 352 18.40 -8.82 -12.56
C TYR A 352 19.36 -9.69 -13.37
N VAL A 353 19.61 -9.38 -14.64
CA VAL A 353 20.52 -10.14 -15.51
C VAL A 353 21.83 -9.37 -15.74
N GLY A 354 21.78 -8.04 -15.78
CA GLY A 354 22.97 -7.19 -15.93
C GLY A 354 23.55 -7.15 -17.35
N VAL A 355 22.74 -7.50 -18.36
CA VAL A 355 23.11 -7.41 -19.78
C VAL A 355 22.48 -6.16 -20.39
N ASP A 356 23.26 -5.37 -21.14
CA ASP A 356 22.70 -4.29 -21.96
C ASP A 356 21.75 -4.90 -22.99
N TYR A 357 20.46 -4.62 -22.84
CA TYR A 357 19.39 -5.12 -23.72
C TYR A 357 19.66 -4.85 -25.21
N GLU A 358 20.39 -3.77 -25.53
CA GLU A 358 20.81 -3.41 -26.90
C GLU A 358 21.78 -4.42 -27.55
N LYS A 359 22.39 -5.33 -26.77
CA LYS A 359 23.27 -6.39 -27.28
C LYS A 359 22.54 -7.73 -27.50
N LEU A 360 21.26 -7.81 -27.16
CA LEU A 360 20.43 -9.03 -27.22
C LEU A 360 19.32 -8.97 -28.29
N ALA A 361 19.09 -7.80 -28.89
CA ALA A 361 18.25 -7.61 -30.08
C ALA A 361 19.13 -7.68 -31.34
#